data_AF-A0A259K2S8-F1
#
_entry.id   AF-A0A259K2S8-F1
#
_cell.length_a   1.000
_cell.length_b   1.000
_cell.length_c   1.000
_cell.angle_alpha   90.00
_cell.angle_beta   90.00
_cell.angle_gamma   90.00
#
_symmetry.space_group_name_H-M   'P 1'
#
loop_
_entity.id
_entity.type
_entity.pdbx_description
1 polymer ?
#
loop_
_entity_poly.entity_id
_entity_poly.type
_entity_poly.pdbx_seq_one_letter_code
_entity_poly.pdbx_strand_id
1 'polypeptide(L)' 'MPEMRFHIRWPDGTKEACYSPSLVIKDHFAPGETYTLADFLAKSRDALTTASERVRAKYGRPCS' A
#
# COMPACT_ATOMS: atom_id res chain seq x y z
N MET A 1 -5.99 -14.00 -6.38
CA MET A 1 -5.78 -12.98 -5.33
C MET A 1 -6.18 -11.64 -5.93
N PRO A 2 -6.82 -10.74 -5.18
CA PRO A 2 -6.98 -9.39 -5.66
C PRO A 2 -5.62 -8.68 -5.61
N GLU A 3 -4.97 -8.61 -6.75
CA GLU A 3 -3.85 -7.70 -6.99
C GLU A 3 -4.41 -6.29 -7.24
N MET A 4 -3.76 -5.27 -6.68
CA MET A 4 -4.17 -3.88 -6.82
C MET A 4 -3.02 -3.05 -7.34
N ARG A 5 -3.28 -2.31 -8.41
CA ARG A 5 -2.41 -1.22 -8.88
C ARG A 5 -3.05 0.10 -8.49
N PHE A 6 -2.27 0.97 -7.88
CA PHE A 6 -2.70 2.31 -7.52
C PHE A 6 -1.64 3.31 -7.95
N HIS A 7 -2.09 4.52 -8.28
CA HIS A 7 -1.21 5.61 -8.68
C HIS A 7 -1.11 6.60 -7.54
N ILE A 8 0.10 6.92 -7.14
CA ILE A 8 0.37 7.99 -6.19
C ILE A 8 0.98 9.18 -6.91
N ARG A 9 0.64 10.37 -6.44
CA ARG A 9 1.27 11.60 -6.89
C ARG A 9 2.11 12.14 -5.74
N TRP A 10 3.41 12.20 -5.95
CA TRP A 10 4.35 12.81 -5.02
C TRP A 10 4.18 14.34 -5.02
N PRO A 11 4.56 15.02 -3.92
CA PRO A 11 4.49 16.48 -3.83
C PRO A 11 5.32 17.18 -4.90
N ASP A 12 6.37 16.52 -5.42
CA ASP A 12 7.21 16.98 -6.52
C ASP A 12 6.49 16.93 -7.89
N GLY A 13 5.26 16.43 -7.94
CA GLY A 13 4.47 16.28 -9.18
C GLY A 13 4.68 14.94 -9.90
N THR A 14 5.72 14.20 -9.53
CA THR A 14 5.99 12.84 -10.02
C THR A 14 4.82 11.90 -9.70
N LYS A 15 4.42 11.10 -10.69
CA LYS A 15 3.40 10.05 -10.52
C LYS A 15 4.08 8.69 -10.52
N GLU A 16 3.78 7.87 -9.52
CA GLU A 16 4.33 6.52 -9.41
C GLU A 16 3.20 5.51 -9.42
N ALA A 17 3.39 4.41 -10.15
CA ALA A 17 2.46 3.29 -10.19
C ALA A 17 2.95 2.22 -9.20
N CYS A 18 2.25 2.09 -8.08
CA CYS A 18 2.56 1.11 -7.07
C CYS A 18 1.71 -0.15 -7.28
N TYR A 19 2.34 -1.30 -7.11
CA TYR A 19 1.69 -2.60 -7.11
C TYR A 19 1.58 -3.11 -5.68
N SER A 20 0.38 -3.49 -5.26
CA SER A 20 0.15 -4.17 -3.99
C SER A 20 -0.50 -5.54 -4.24
N PRO A 21 0.09 -6.64 -3.74
CA PRO A 21 -0.52 -7.97 -3.81
C PRO A 21 -1.71 -8.13 -2.84
N SER A 22 -2.17 -7.05 -2.20
CA SER A 22 -3.25 -7.06 -1.22
C SER A 22 -4.12 -5.80 -1.30
N LEU A 23 -5.40 -5.93 -0.93
CA LEU A 23 -6.36 -4.82 -0.88
C LEU A 23 -6.21 -3.92 0.36
N VAL A 24 -5.24 -4.18 1.23
CA VAL A 24 -5.09 -3.46 2.51
C VAL A 24 -4.78 -1.97 2.29
N ILE A 25 -4.18 -1.61 1.15
CA ILE A 25 -3.96 -0.20 0.76
C ILE A 25 -5.27 0.59 0.73
N LYS A 26 -6.41 -0.01 0.37
CA LYS A 26 -7.72 0.68 0.42
C LYS A 26 -8.23 0.93 1.84
N ASP A 27 -7.75 0.16 2.81
CA ASP A 27 -8.11 0.31 4.23
C ASP A 27 -7.36 1.49 4.86
N HIS A 28 -6.10 1.67 4.46
CA HIS A 28 -5.24 2.75 4.98
C HIS A 28 -5.34 4.06 4.19
N PHE A 29 -5.67 4.01 2.91
CA PHE A 29 -5.73 5.16 2.02
C PHE A 29 -7.09 5.34 1.37
N ALA A 30 -7.67 6.53 1.53
CA ALA A 30 -8.90 6.92 0.87
C ALA A 30 -8.61 7.64 -0.47
N PRO A 31 -9.32 7.30 -1.56
CA PRO A 31 -9.17 7.99 -2.83
C PRO A 31 -9.63 9.45 -2.72
N GLY A 32 -8.80 10.38 -3.18
CA GLY A 32 -9.08 11.82 -3.13
C GLY A 32 -8.58 12.51 -1.86
N GLU A 33 -8.10 11.74 -0.88
CA GLU A 33 -7.53 12.29 0.35
C GLU A 33 -6.06 12.68 0.14
N THR A 34 -5.65 13.79 0.74
CA THR A 34 -4.26 14.27 0.67
C THR A 34 -3.57 13.99 2.00
N TYR A 35 -2.54 13.16 1.99
CA TYR A 35 -1.76 12.84 3.18
C TYR A 35 -0.43 13.59 3.15
N THR A 36 0.08 13.97 4.33
CA THR A 36 1.45 14.46 4.41
C THR A 36 2.42 13.32 4.10
N LEU A 37 3.61 13.64 3.58
CA LEU A 37 4.60 12.63 3.21
C LEU A 37 4.93 11.68 4.39
N ALA A 38 5.06 12.24 5.60
CA ALA A 38 5.34 11.48 6.80
C ALA A 38 4.20 10.50 7.15
N ASP A 39 2.95 10.96 7.06
CA ASP A 39 1.78 10.13 7.33
C ASP A 39 1.59 9.05 6.25
N PHE A 40 1.82 9.40 4.98
CA PHE A 40 1.80 8.46 3.87
C PHE A 40 2.85 7.36 4.03
N LEU A 41 4.09 7.71 4.41
CA LEU A 41 5.15 6.74 4.67
C LEU A 41 4.82 5.82 5.86
N ALA A 42 4.30 6.40 6.95
CA ALA A 42 3.90 5.63 8.13
C ALA A 42 2.79 4.63 7.79
N LYS A 43 1.71 5.10 7.14
CA LYS A 43 0.59 4.27 6.68
C LYS A 43 1.01 3.23 5.65
N SER A 44 1.88 3.58 4.71
CA SER A 44 2.37 2.64 3.70
C SER A 44 3.16 1.51 4.34
N ARG A 45 4.01 1.83 5.32
CA ARG A 45 4.77 0.81 6.05
C ARG A 45 3.88 -0.10 6.88
N ASP A 46 2.87 0.45 7.55
CA ASP A 46 1.89 -0.32 8.31
C ASP A 46 1.04 -1.23 7.40
N ALA A 47 0.58 -0.67 6.26
CA ALA A 47 -0.16 -1.40 5.24
C ALA A 47 0.68 -2.54 4.63
N LEU A 48 1.94 -2.29 4.26
CA LEU A 48 2.82 -3.32 3.71
C LEU A 48 3.14 -4.42 4.73
N THR A 49 3.34 -4.05 6.00
CA THR A 49 3.51 -5.01 7.10
C THR A 49 2.28 -5.90 7.24
N THR A 50 1.09 -5.29 7.28
CA THR A 50 -0.19 -6.01 7.39
C THR A 50 -0.47 -6.87 6.16
N ALA A 51 -0.13 -6.39 4.95
CA ALA A 51 -0.22 -7.17 3.72
C ALA A 51 0.71 -8.40 3.77
N SER A 52 1.96 -8.23 4.21
CA SER A 52 2.91 -9.32 4.37
C SER A 52 2.43 -10.36 5.38
N GLU A 53 1.89 -9.93 6.53
CA GLU A 53 1.27 -10.81 7.53
C GLU A 53 0.08 -11.57 6.96
N ARG A 54 -0.80 -10.92 6.18
CA ARG A 54 -1.92 -11.58 5.51
C ARG A 54 -1.47 -12.58 4.46
N VAL A 55 -0.44 -12.26 3.68
CA VAL A 55 0.12 -13.21 2.71
C VAL A 55 0.79 -14.36 3.44
N ARG A 56 1.52 -14.12 4.53
CA ARG A 56 2.09 -15.16 5.38
C ARG A 56 1.01 -16.06 5.99
N ALA A 57 -0.08 -15.51 6.49
CA ALA A 57 -1.21 -16.27 7.02
C ALA A 57 -1.92 -17.09 5.93
N LYS A 58 -2.01 -16.56 4.71
CA LYS A 58 -2.73 -17.20 3.60
C LYS A 58 -1.88 -18.19 2.78
N TYR A 59 -0.57 -17.98 2.70
CA TYR A 59 0.36 -18.74 1.85
C TYR A 59 1.53 -19.37 2.61
N GLY A 60 1.66 -19.13 3.92
CA GLY A 60 2.73 -19.66 4.75
C GLY A 60 4.12 -19.11 4.46
N ARG A 61 4.24 -18.09 3.58
CA ARG A 61 5.52 -17.47 3.18
C ARG A 61 5.35 -15.95 3.10
N PRO A 62 6.32 -15.15 3.58
CA PRO A 62 6.35 -13.73 3.29
C PRO A 62 6.58 -13.51 1.78
N CYS A 63 6.01 -12.44 1.22
CA CYS A 63 6.30 -12.04 -0.16
C CYS A 63 7.81 -11.82 -0.30
N SER A 64 8.44 -12.47 -1.29
CA SER A 64 9.84 -12.28 -1.68
C SER A 64 9.96 -11.40 -2.90
#